data_AF-A0A351KB17-F1
#
_entry.id   AF-A0A351KB17-F1
#
_cell.length_a   1.000
_cell.length_b   1.000
_cell.length_c   1.000
_cell.angle_alpha   90.00
_cell.angle_beta   90.00
_cell.angle_gamma   90.00
#
_symmetry.space_group_name_H-M   'P 1'
#
loop_
_entity.id
_entity.type
_entity.pdbx_description
1 polymer ?
#
loop_
_entity_poly.entity_id
_entity_poly.type
_entity_poly.pdbx_seq_one_letter_code
_entity_poly.pdbx_strand_id
1 'polypeptide(L)' 'MPLPHLSIQVINFAATGPGDWQVLSDHAVAADQVGVDRLAVSDHVVFGDDLADYADPAKG' A
#
# COMPACT_ATOMS: atom_id res chain seq x y z
N MET A 1 -17.13 -23.36 -11.33
CA MET A 1 -16.56 -22.24 -12.09
C MET A 1 -16.03 -21.22 -11.10
N PRO A 2 -14.80 -20.69 -11.25
CA PRO A 2 -14.33 -19.61 -10.38
C PRO A 2 -15.15 -18.34 -10.61
N LEU A 3 -15.51 -17.65 -9.53
CA LEU A 3 -16.15 -16.34 -9.58
C LEU A 3 -15.11 -15.30 -10.01
N PRO A 4 -15.48 -14.29 -10.83
CA PRO A 4 -14.59 -13.18 -11.11
C PRO A 4 -14.31 -12.41 -9.81
N HIS A 5 -13.08 -11.92 -9.66
CA HIS A 5 -12.67 -11.09 -8.53
C HIS A 5 -12.18 -9.73 -9.03
N LEU A 6 -12.57 -8.67 -8.34
CA LEU A 6 -12.11 -7.32 -8.57
C LEU A 6 -11.03 -6.96 -7.55
N SER A 7 -9.92 -6.38 -8.02
CA SER A 7 -8.83 -5.90 -7.17
C SER A 7 -8.55 -4.44 -7.47
N ILE A 8 -8.25 -3.65 -6.45
CA ILE A 8 -7.79 -2.26 -6.60
C ILE A 8 -6.48 -2.06 -5.84
N GLN A 9 -5.66 -1.12 -6.31
CA GLN A 9 -4.50 -0.66 -5.56
C GLN A 9 -4.88 0.55 -4.72
N VAL A 10 -4.56 0.52 -3.44
CA VAL A 10 -4.74 1.66 -2.53
C VAL A 10 -3.46 2.50 -2.46
N ILE A 11 -3.63 3.81 -2.30
CA ILE A 11 -2.49 4.72 -2.11
C ILE A 11 -2.07 4.64 -0.64
N ASN A 12 -0.95 3.96 -0.40
CA ASN A 12 -0.38 3.75 0.94
C ASN A 12 1.00 4.43 1.10
N PHE A 13 1.26 5.46 0.31
CA PHE A 13 2.50 6.22 0.30
C PHE A 13 2.20 7.72 0.16
N ALA A 14 3.07 8.55 0.72
CA ALA A 14 2.96 10.00 0.64
C ALA A 14 4.36 10.64 0.71
N ALA A 15 4.55 11.74 -0.03
CA ALA A 15 5.82 12.50 -0.01
C ALA A 15 6.08 13.17 1.34
N THR A 16 5.02 13.57 2.03
CA THR A 16 5.05 14.05 3.41
C THR A 16 4.13 13.18 4.25
N GLY A 17 4.57 12.82 5.46
CA GLY A 17 3.76 12.00 6.36
C GLY A 17 2.36 12.61 6.56
N PRO A 18 1.27 11.83 6.34
CA PRO A 18 -0.09 12.35 6.40
C PRO A 18 -0.58 12.68 7.82
N GLY A 19 0.25 12.49 8.84
CA GLY A 19 -0.11 12.64 10.25
C GLY A 19 -0.79 11.36 10.79
N ASP A 20 -1.83 10.90 10.09
CA ASP A 20 -2.47 9.60 10.31
C ASP A 20 -2.71 8.85 8.99
N TRP A 21 -3.07 7.57 9.11
CA TRP A 21 -3.40 6.71 7.96
C TRP A 21 -4.88 6.34 7.91
N GLN A 22 -5.76 7.12 8.55
CA GLN A 22 -7.19 6.84 8.58
C GLN A 22 -7.78 6.81 7.17
N VAL A 23 -7.30 7.67 6.28
CA VAL A 23 -7.68 7.67 4.85
C VAL A 23 -7.45 6.33 4.16
N LEU A 24 -6.42 5.57 4.54
CA LEU A 24 -6.15 4.24 3.99
C LEU A 24 -7.19 3.23 4.47
N SER A 25 -7.53 3.29 5.76
CA SER A 25 -8.60 2.47 6.36
C SER A 25 -9.95 2.80 5.75
N ASP A 26 -10.27 4.08 5.54
CA ASP A 26 -11.53 4.52 4.96
C ASP A 26 -11.70 4.01 3.52
N HIS A 27 -10.61 3.99 2.73
CA HIS A 27 -10.62 3.37 1.40
C HIS A 27 -10.86 1.85 1.46
N ALA A 28 -10.26 1.15 2.43
CA ALA A 28 -10.50 -0.28 2.60
C ALA A 28 -11.96 -0.59 2.96
N VAL A 29 -12.55 0.20 3.86
CA VAL A 29 -13.97 0.10 4.24
C VAL A 29 -14.88 0.40 3.05
N ALA A 30 -14.59 1.45 2.29
CA ALA A 30 -15.38 1.78 1.09
C ALA A 30 -15.32 0.68 0.03
N ALA A 31 -14.15 0.06 -0.15
CA ALA A 31 -13.95 -1.04 -1.09
C ALA A 31 -14.76 -2.30 -0.69
N ASP A 32 -14.78 -2.63 0.60
CA ASP A 32 -15.58 -3.74 1.15
C ASP A 32 -17.09 -3.51 0.93
N GLN A 33 -17.57 -2.29 1.20
CA GLN A 33 -18.99 -1.93 1.05
C GLN A 33 -19.52 -2.07 -0.39
N VAL A 34 -18.67 -1.96 -1.40
CA VAL A 34 -19.03 -2.06 -2.82
C VAL A 34 -18.63 -3.39 -3.45
N GLY A 35 -18.11 -4.34 -2.66
CA GLY A 35 -17.81 -5.69 -3.11
C GLY A 35 -16.49 -5.83 -3.88
N VAL A 36 -15.49 -4.99 -3.60
CA VAL A 36 -14.12 -5.23 -4.07
C VAL A 36 -13.53 -6.38 -3.26
N ASP A 37 -13.15 -7.45 -3.95
CA ASP A 37 -12.70 -8.68 -3.30
C ASP A 37 -11.30 -8.57 -2.68
N ARG A 38 -10.43 -7.71 -3.23
CA ARG A 38 -9.01 -7.66 -2.86
C ARG A 38 -8.42 -6.26 -2.96
N LEU A 39 -7.53 -5.96 -2.02
CA LEU A 39 -6.69 -4.76 -2.04
C LEU A 39 -5.25 -5.15 -2.34
N ALA A 40 -4.63 -4.45 -3.29
CA ALA A 40 -3.20 -4.47 -3.52
C ALA A 40 -2.56 -3.28 -2.79
N VAL A 41 -1.52 -3.57 -2.01
CA VAL A 41 -0.76 -2.57 -1.24
C VAL A 41 0.66 -2.57 -1.79
N SER A 42 1.18 -1.39 -2.12
CA SER A 42 2.58 -1.29 -2.53
C SER A 42 3.45 -1.42 -1.30
N ASP A 43 4.31 -2.42 -1.25
CA ASP A 43 5.41 -2.39 -0.29
C ASP A 43 6.50 -1.47 -0.85
N HIS A 44 7.05 -0.61 0.00
CA HIS A 44 8.20 0.22 -0.35
C HIS A 44 9.14 0.27 0.86
N VAL A 45 10.18 -0.55 0.81
CA VAL A 45 11.26 -0.50 1.80
C VAL A 45 12.05 0.78 1.55
N VAL A 46 11.90 1.76 2.43
CA VAL A 46 12.68 2.99 2.41
C VAL A 46 13.91 2.78 3.28
N PHE A 47 15.09 2.71 2.69
CA PHE A 47 16.35 2.68 3.44
C PHE A 47 16.80 4.07 3.94
N GLY A 48 15.86 5.01 4.06
CA GLY A 48 16.13 6.40 4.39
C GLY A 48 16.62 7.21 3.18
N ASP A 49 17.17 8.40 3.46
CA ASP A 49 17.64 9.34 2.43
C ASP A 49 19.01 8.96 1.84
N ASP A 50 19.71 8.00 2.44
CA ASP A 50 21.00 7.52 1.95
C ASP A 50 20.82 6.47 0.84
N LEU A 51 21.08 6.89 -0.40
CA LEU A 51 20.98 6.03 -1.57
C LEU A 51 21.98 4.86 -1.56
N ALA A 52 23.06 4.93 -0.77
CA ALA A 52 24.01 3.82 -0.64
C ALA A 52 23.36 2.58 -0.04
N ASP A 53 22.32 2.75 0.78
CA ASP A 53 21.66 1.65 1.46
C ASP A 53 20.86 0.76 0.51
N TYR A 54 20.45 1.27 -0.66
CA TYR A 54 19.81 0.46 -1.71
C TYR A 54 20.77 -0.54 -2.36
N ALA A 55 22.09 -0.34 -2.23
CA ALA A 55 23.09 -1.24 -2.77
C ALA A 55 23.54 -2.31 -1.76
N ASP A 56 23.10 -2.23 -0.49
CA ASP A 56 23.49 -3.16 0.57
C ASP A 56 22.40 -4.23 0.80
N PRO A 57 22.57 -5.46 0.28
CA PRO A 57 21.59 -6.52 0.46
C PRO A 57 21.46 -6.99 1.92
N ALA A 58 22.31 -6.57 2.85
CA ALA A 58 22.18 -6.89 4.27
C ALA A 58 21.17 -5.97 5.00
N LYS A 59 20.74 -4.87 4.37
CA LYS A 59 19.76 -3.93 4.94
C LYS A 59 18.31 -4.30 4.62
N GLY A 60 18.08 -5.18 3.63
CA GLY A 60 16.76 -5.67 3.18
C GLY A 60 16.29 -6.92 3.91
#